data_AF-X8CMJ8-F1
#
_entry.id   AF-X8CMJ8-F1
#
_cell.length_a   1.000
_cell.length_b   1.000
_cell.length_c   1.000
_cell.angle_alpha   90.00
_cell.angle_beta   90.00
_cell.angle_gamma   90.00
#
_symmetry.space_group_name_H-M   'P 1'
#
loop_
_entity.id
_entity.type
_entity.pdbx_description
1 polymer ?
#
loop_
_entity_poly.entity_id
_entity_poly.type
_entity_poly.pdbx_seq_one_letter_code
_entity_poly.pdbx_strand_id
1 'polypeptide(L)' 'MGASGVRMLLDAAKQVSGAAGDYQVDGAQTFGTLNFGGSTATTVSFVVSKGG' A
#
# COMPACT_ATOMS: atom_id res chain seq x y z
N MET A 1 -0.95 -7.46 -11.62
CA MET A 1 -0.48 -8.06 -10.35
C MET A 1 0.92 -7.65 -9.97
N GLY A 2 1.97 -7.98 -10.74
CA GLY A 2 3.35 -7.65 -10.36
C GLY A 2 3.61 -6.14 -10.23
N ALA A 3 3.57 -5.40 -11.34
CA ALA A 3 3.85 -3.95 -11.33
C ALA A 3 2.80 -3.14 -10.54
N SER A 4 1.52 -3.52 -10.61
CA SER A 4 0.43 -2.85 -9.88
C SER A 4 0.59 -2.99 -8.36
N GLY A 5 0.86 -4.20 -7.86
CA GLY A 5 0.98 -4.44 -6.42
C GLY A 5 2.22 -3.81 -5.81
N VAL A 6 3.34 -3.79 -6.53
CA VAL A 6 4.54 -3.07 -6.10
C VAL A 6 4.28 -1.57 -6.00
N ARG A 7 3.54 -0.98 -6.96
CA ARG A 7 3.19 0.44 -6.89
C ARG A 7 2.25 0.73 -5.72
N MET A 8 1.27 -0.14 -5.44
CA MET A 8 0.38 -0.01 -4.27
C MET A 8 1.16 -0.08 -2.96
N LEU A 9 2.14 -0.98 -2.86
CA LEU A 9 2.98 -1.10 -1.67
C LEU A 9 3.87 0.14 -1.48
N LEU A 10 4.47 0.65 -2.56
CA LEU A 10 5.22 1.89 -2.54
C LEU A 10 4.35 3.08 -2.11
N ASP A 11 3.09 3.11 -2.56
CA ASP A 11 2.15 4.15 -2.17
C ASP A 11 1.80 4.08 -0.68
N ALA A 12 1.48 2.89 -0.17
CA ALA A 12 1.26 2.64 1.24
C ALA A 12 2.46 3.05 2.10
N ALA A 13 3.69 2.76 1.63
CA ALA A 13 4.92 3.19 2.31
C ALA A 13 5.07 4.72 2.35
N LYS A 14 4.76 5.41 1.25
CA LYS A 14 4.75 6.89 1.23
C LYS A 14 3.72 7.47 2.19
N GLN A 15 2.53 6.88 2.26
CA GLN A 15 1.46 7.35 3.15
C GLN A 15 1.87 7.26 4.62
N VAL A 16 2.36 6.11 5.09
CA VAL A 16 2.74 5.96 6.50
C VAL A 16 4.02 6.70 6.90
N SER A 17 4.82 7.13 5.92
CA SER A 17 6.04 7.92 6.14
C SER A 17 5.83 9.43 6.01
N GLY A 18 4.64 9.90 5.62
CA GLY A 18 4.39 11.33 5.40
C GLY A 18 4.98 11.86 4.08
N ALA A 19 5.33 10.97 3.14
CA ALA A 19 6.01 11.29 1.89
C ALA A 19 5.10 11.18 0.65
N ALA A 20 3.77 11.18 0.84
CA ALA A 20 2.80 11.10 -0.26
C ALA A 20 2.49 12.48 -0.90
N GLY A 21 3.04 13.59 -0.39
CA GLY A 21 2.85 14.91 -1.00
C GLY A 21 1.38 15.31 -1.07
N ASP A 22 0.91 15.74 -2.24
CA ASP A 22 -0.43 16.32 -2.42
C ASP A 22 -1.59 15.35 -2.12
N TYR A 23 -1.34 14.04 -2.11
CA TYR A 23 -2.35 13.01 -1.83
C TYR A 23 -2.15 12.33 -0.46
N GLN A 24 -1.38 12.97 0.42
CA GLN A 24 -1.15 12.50 1.79
C GLN A 24 -2.48 12.40 2.56
N VAL A 25 -2.71 11.23 3.17
CA VAL A 25 -3.76 11.07 4.17
C VAL A 25 -3.21 11.54 5.51
N ASP A 26 -3.92 12.49 6.13
CA ASP A 26 -3.49 13.07 7.40
C ASP A 26 -3.45 12.03 8.52
N GLY A 27 -2.41 12.10 9.34
CA GLY A 27 -2.21 11.17 10.46
C GLY A 27 -1.98 9.70 10.08
N ALA A 28 -1.82 9.36 8.80
CA ALA A 28 -1.59 7.99 8.31
C ALA A 28 -0.50 7.23 9.09
N GLN A 29 -0.89 6.24 9.91
CA GLN A 29 0.06 5.37 10.64
C GLN A 29 0.13 3.95 10.06
N THR A 30 -0.97 3.47 9.47
CA THR A 30 -1.10 2.11 8.94
C THR A 30 -1.92 2.11 7.65
N PHE A 31 -1.46 1.39 6.63
CA PHE A 31 -2.11 1.23 5.33
C PHE A 31 -2.21 -0.24 4.92
N GLY A 32 -3.34 -0.62 4.33
CA GLY A 32 -3.57 -1.95 3.77
C GLY A 32 -3.52 -1.93 2.25
N THR A 33 -2.94 -2.97 1.64
CA THR A 33 -3.05 -3.21 0.19
C THR A 33 -3.62 -4.60 -0.05
N LEU A 34 -4.49 -4.74 -1.05
CA LEU A 34 -5.08 -6.01 -1.46
C LEU A 34 -4.94 -6.16 -2.97
N ASN A 35 -4.30 -7.24 -3.40
CA ASN A 35 -3.97 -7.53 -4.78
C ASN A 35 -4.67 -8.81 -5.23
N PHE A 36 -5.42 -8.74 -6.34
CA PHE A 36 -6.09 -9.88 -6.96
C PHE A 36 -5.49 -10.24 -8.32
N GLY A 37 -5.12 -11.51 -8.48
CA GLY A 37 -4.50 -12.07 -9.68
C GLY A 37 -5.39 -13.06 -10.39
N GLY A 38 -5.46 -12.92 -11.73
CA GLY A 38 -6.43 -13.64 -12.54
C GLY A 38 -7.87 -13.33 -12.08
N SER A 39 -8.79 -14.25 -12.36
CA SER A 39 -10.16 -14.21 -11.84
C SER A 39 -10.19 -14.67 -10.38
N THR A 40 -9.50 -13.96 -9.48
CA THR A 40 -9.35 -14.27 -8.03
C THR A 40 -8.56 -15.55 -7.69
N ALA A 41 -7.80 -16.09 -8.65
CA ALA A 41 -7.00 -17.30 -8.43
C ALA A 41 -5.82 -17.07 -7.47
N THR A 42 -5.42 -15.82 -7.24
CA THR A 42 -4.35 -15.48 -6.31
C THR A 42 -4.68 -14.18 -5.59
N THR A 43 -4.52 -14.16 -4.28
CA THR A 43 -4.75 -12.99 -3.44
C THR A 43 -3.54 -12.74 -2.57
N VAL A 44 -3.06 -11.50 -2.56
CA VAL A 44 -1.94 -11.07 -1.71
C VAL A 44 -2.34 -9.79 -0.99
N SER A 45 -2.17 -9.77 0.32
CA SER A 45 -2.46 -8.61 1.16
C SER A 45 -1.24 -8.21 1.97
N PHE A 46 -1.01 -6.91 2.11
CA PHE A 46 0.03 -6.35 2.98
C PHE A 46 -0.59 -5.32 3.92
N VAL A 47 -0.14 -5.34 5.17
CA VAL A 47 -0.34 -4.25 6.13
C VAL A 47 1.01 -3.57 6.31
N VAL A 48 1.05 -2.27 6.05
CA VAL A 48 2.24 -1.43 6.18
C VAL A 48 2.00 -0.47 7.32
N SER A 49 2.91 -0.41 8.29
CA SER A 49 2.85 0.55 9.39
C SER A 49 4.14 1.36 9.47
N LYS A 50 4.05 2.56 10.04
CA LYS A 50 5.24 3.34 10.39
C LYS A 50 6.12 2.52 11.34
N GLY A 51 7.41 2.41 11.02
CA GLY A 51 8.39 1.81 11.93
C GLY A 51 8.53 2.69 13.17
N GLY A 52 8.45 2.07 14.35
CA GLY A 52 8.62 2.75 15.64
C GLY A 52 10.03 3.30 15.86
#